data_AF-A0A9N9K903-F1
#
_entry.id   AF-A0A9N9K903-F1
#
_cell.length_a   1.000
_cell.length_b   1.000
_cell.length_c   1.000
_cell.angle_alpha   90.00
_cell.angle_beta   90.00
_cell.angle_gamma   90.00
#
_symmetry.space_group_name_H-M   'P 1'
#
loop_
_entity.id
_entity.type
_entity.pdbx_description
1 polymer ?
#
loop_
_entity_poly.entity_id
_entity_poly.type
_entity_poly.pdbx_seq_one_letter_code
_entity_poly.pdbx_strand_id
1 'polypeptide(L)'
;IVKLAKQNNKTIRCAAQGHCVSSLSCTDNYLVIVTDLNQVTVQEDPKYGWTVTAEAGTQLLKLDDVLRNHNPPLTLDSETVYDTFRVSGVISVGAHGAKTSSGIMSDQVCSMKIVTASGDVVEFSEEIDKSEFNAAKVNLGLLGIIYSVTFRVQPMYNLRMTDALYRANEWLKPQNIKNLLESSDGIEIYYFPLSGGFNPKASNPLDLNPDTLLVLNWERTNDSVTLPPQVLEQTRQTEVGEINNQYLTIPSYLTSNPSLTPSITGTLSNVNNGG
;
A
#
# COMPACT_ATOMS: atom_id res chain seq x y z
N ILE A 1 -21.70 11.94 -16.01
CA ILE A 1 -22.15 11.38 -14.71
C ILE A 1 -22.38 12.46 -13.66
N VAL A 2 -21.40 13.31 -13.34
CA VAL A 2 -21.57 14.39 -12.34
C VAL A 2 -22.79 15.27 -12.58
N LYS A 3 -22.96 15.78 -13.81
CA LYS A 3 -24.12 16.62 -14.18
C LYS A 3 -25.46 15.90 -13.97
N LEU A 4 -25.52 14.60 -14.26
CA LEU A 4 -26.72 13.77 -14.05
C LEU A 4 -27.01 13.57 -12.56
N ALA A 5 -26.00 13.27 -11.75
CA ALA A 5 -26.16 13.14 -10.31
C ALA A 5 -26.64 14.46 -9.67
N LYS A 6 -26.10 15.60 -10.14
CA LYS A 6 -26.55 16.94 -9.73
C LYS A 6 -28.02 17.20 -10.11
N GLN A 7 -28.42 16.90 -11.35
CA GLN A 7 -29.81 17.02 -11.80
C GLN A 7 -30.76 16.15 -10.96
N ASN A 8 -30.31 14.97 -10.56
CA ASN A 8 -31.10 14.03 -9.75
C ASN A 8 -31.02 14.29 -8.24
N ASN A 9 -30.27 15.31 -7.79
CA ASN A 9 -29.98 15.59 -6.38
C ASN A 9 -29.41 14.37 -5.62
N LYS A 10 -28.40 13.73 -6.22
CA LYS A 10 -27.77 12.49 -5.74
C LYS A 10 -26.28 12.70 -5.53
N THR A 11 -25.72 12.05 -4.52
CA THR A 11 -24.27 12.06 -4.26
C THR A 11 -23.54 11.01 -5.10
N ILE A 12 -22.23 11.21 -5.25
CA ILE A 12 -21.35 10.27 -5.94
C ILE A 12 -20.29 9.77 -4.96
N ARG A 13 -19.98 8.48 -5.04
CA ARG A 13 -18.72 7.90 -4.57
C ARG A 13 -17.98 7.24 -5.73
N CYS A 14 -16.67 7.12 -5.58
CA CYS A 14 -15.83 6.44 -6.56
C CYS A 14 -15.33 5.11 -6.01
N ALA A 15 -15.17 4.13 -6.90
CA ALA A 15 -14.53 2.88 -6.59
C ALA A 15 -13.62 2.43 -7.74
N ALA A 16 -12.71 1.52 -7.38
CA ALA A 16 -11.95 0.72 -8.33
C ALA A 16 -12.08 -0.76 -7.93
N GLN A 17 -11.02 -1.37 -7.41
CA GLN A 17 -10.99 -2.80 -7.05
C GLN A 17 -11.43 -3.13 -5.61
N GLY A 18 -11.94 -2.17 -4.84
CA GLY A 18 -12.53 -2.45 -3.52
C GLY A 18 -11.53 -2.80 -2.40
N HIS A 19 -10.24 -2.47 -2.55
CA HIS A 19 -9.22 -2.71 -1.53
C HIS A 19 -9.31 -1.79 -0.29
N CYS A 20 -10.12 -0.73 -0.35
CA CYS A 20 -10.30 0.16 0.78
C CYS A 20 -11.21 -0.50 1.81
N VAL A 21 -10.71 -0.71 3.03
CA VAL A 21 -11.47 -1.30 4.14
C VAL A 21 -12.47 -0.32 4.77
N SER A 22 -12.29 0.98 4.56
CA SER A 22 -13.20 2.00 5.07
C SER A 22 -14.39 2.21 4.14
N SER A 23 -15.45 2.84 4.65
CA SER A 23 -16.70 3.07 3.92
C SER A 23 -16.63 4.19 2.87
N LEU A 24 -15.43 4.61 2.44
CA LEU A 24 -15.23 5.75 1.53
C LEU A 24 -15.93 5.56 0.16
N SER A 25 -16.08 4.32 -0.29
CA SER A 25 -16.74 3.97 -1.55
C SER A 25 -18.19 3.52 -1.38
N CYS A 26 -18.70 3.37 -0.15
CA CYS A 26 -20.06 2.90 0.10
C CYS A 26 -21.08 4.01 -0.19
N THR A 27 -22.12 3.70 -0.99
CA THR A 27 -23.19 4.65 -1.28
C THR A 27 -24.46 3.96 -1.78
N ASP A 28 -25.63 4.50 -1.41
CA ASP A 28 -26.93 4.13 -1.99
C ASP A 28 -27.30 4.99 -3.22
N ASN A 29 -26.40 5.90 -3.62
CA ASN A 29 -26.59 6.79 -4.77
C ASN A 29 -25.73 6.32 -5.96
N TYR A 30 -24.89 7.19 -6.52
CA TYR A 30 -24.12 6.86 -7.72
C TYR A 30 -22.73 6.37 -7.32
N LEU A 31 -22.38 5.16 -7.73
CA LEU A 31 -21.03 4.64 -7.65
C LEU A 31 -20.36 4.74 -9.02
N VAL A 32 -19.25 5.47 -9.11
CA VAL A 32 -18.46 5.61 -10.34
C VAL A 32 -17.25 4.69 -10.28
N ILE A 33 -17.17 3.75 -11.22
CA ILE A 33 -16.02 2.87 -11.39
C ILE A 33 -15.03 3.53 -12.33
N VAL A 34 -13.82 3.80 -11.86
CA VAL A 34 -12.80 4.56 -12.62
C VAL A 34 -11.81 3.70 -13.39
N THR A 35 -11.95 2.37 -13.38
CA THR A 35 -10.95 1.41 -13.90
C THR A 35 -10.61 1.57 -15.39
N ASP A 36 -11.52 2.15 -16.17
CA ASP A 36 -11.33 2.37 -17.60
C ASP A 36 -10.48 3.63 -17.89
N LEU A 37 -10.31 4.52 -16.91
CA LEU A 37 -9.38 5.65 -16.94
C LEU A 37 -7.98 5.14 -16.62
N ASN A 38 -7.27 4.60 -17.61
CA ASN A 38 -6.03 3.86 -17.39
C ASN A 38 -4.86 4.28 -18.29
N GLN A 39 -4.93 5.44 -18.93
CA GLN A 39 -3.82 5.94 -19.74
C GLN A 39 -2.64 6.39 -18.88
N VAL A 40 -1.44 6.19 -19.41
CA VAL A 40 -0.17 6.57 -18.77
C VAL A 40 0.69 7.28 -19.81
N THR A 41 1.30 8.40 -19.42
CA THR A 41 2.17 9.19 -20.31
C THR A 41 3.38 9.69 -19.52
N VAL A 42 4.57 9.43 -20.04
CA VAL A 42 5.84 9.91 -19.48
C VAL A 42 6.31 11.12 -20.29
N GLN A 43 6.83 12.13 -19.62
CA GLN A 43 7.37 13.34 -20.25
C GLN A 43 8.49 13.97 -19.43
N GLU A 44 9.35 14.75 -20.08
CA GLU A 44 10.25 15.66 -19.39
C GLU A 44 9.49 16.94 -18.97
N ASP A 45 9.76 17.38 -17.75
CA ASP A 45 9.26 18.59 -17.13
C ASP A 45 10.43 19.49 -16.72
N PRO A 46 10.42 20.80 -17.05
CA PRO A 46 11.52 21.70 -16.75
C PRO A 46 11.84 21.87 -15.25
N LYS A 47 10.85 21.70 -14.36
CA LYS A 47 10.99 21.86 -12.91
C LYS A 47 11.34 20.54 -12.23
N TYR A 48 10.72 19.44 -12.66
CA TYR A 48 10.78 18.15 -11.96
C TYR A 48 11.68 17.10 -12.62
N GLY A 49 12.20 17.34 -13.83
CA GLY A 49 12.90 16.33 -14.60
C GLY A 49 11.90 15.36 -15.23
N TRP A 50 12.00 14.06 -15.01
CA TRP A 50 11.02 13.12 -15.56
C TRP A 50 9.72 13.12 -14.73
N THR A 51 8.59 13.15 -15.42
CA THR A 51 7.28 13.01 -14.80
C THR A 51 6.44 11.97 -15.52
N VAL A 52 5.50 11.37 -14.79
CA VAL A 52 4.52 10.45 -15.36
C VAL A 52 3.11 10.87 -14.95
N THR A 53 2.25 11.06 -15.95
CA THR A 53 0.83 11.29 -15.76
C THR A 53 0.09 9.98 -15.92
N ALA A 54 -0.65 9.58 -14.90
CA ALA A 54 -1.48 8.37 -14.90
C ALA A 54 -2.93 8.73 -14.61
N GLU A 55 -3.85 8.16 -15.38
CA GLU A 55 -5.27 8.30 -15.12
C GLU A 55 -5.70 7.53 -13.87
N ALA A 56 -6.81 7.94 -13.25
CA ALA A 56 -7.26 7.52 -11.92
C ALA A 56 -7.34 5.99 -11.71
N GLY A 57 -7.83 5.27 -12.71
CA GLY A 57 -7.99 3.81 -12.70
C GLY A 57 -6.74 3.04 -13.10
N THR A 58 -5.64 3.71 -13.41
CA THR A 58 -4.36 3.06 -13.74
C THR A 58 -3.92 2.19 -12.58
N GLN A 59 -3.60 0.93 -12.90
CA GLN A 59 -3.01 -0.04 -11.99
C GLN A 59 -1.56 0.34 -11.72
N LEU A 60 -1.09 0.23 -10.48
CA LEU A 60 0.31 0.47 -10.15
C LEU A 60 1.25 -0.44 -10.96
N LEU A 61 0.89 -1.71 -11.16
CA LEU A 61 1.61 -2.62 -12.06
C LEU A 61 1.78 -2.05 -13.48
N LYS A 62 0.71 -1.49 -14.06
CA LYS A 62 0.76 -0.90 -15.41
C LYS A 62 1.64 0.35 -15.44
N LEU A 63 1.58 1.17 -14.39
CA LEU A 63 2.42 2.35 -14.24
C LEU A 63 3.90 1.95 -14.18
N ASP A 64 4.23 0.97 -13.35
CA ASP A 64 5.57 0.41 -13.21
C ASP A 64 6.10 -0.19 -14.50
N ASP A 65 5.28 -0.94 -15.24
CA ASP A 65 5.68 -1.51 -16.53
C ASP A 65 6.02 -0.41 -17.54
N VAL A 66 5.24 0.68 -17.58
CA VAL A 66 5.52 1.83 -18.46
C VAL A 66 6.84 2.51 -18.07
N LEU A 67 7.07 2.73 -16.77
CA LEU A 67 8.30 3.36 -16.28
C LEU A 67 9.53 2.48 -16.50
N ARG A 68 9.42 1.18 -16.24
CA ARG A 68 10.49 0.18 -16.42
C ARG A 68 10.91 0.04 -17.88
N ASN A 69 9.95 0.09 -18.81
CA ASN A 69 10.21 -0.04 -20.24
C ASN A 69 10.53 1.30 -20.94
N HIS A 70 10.50 2.42 -20.22
CA HIS A 70 10.95 3.71 -20.72
C HIS A 70 12.48 3.71 -20.98
N ASN A 71 12.96 4.63 -21.83
CA ASN A 71 14.39 4.81 -22.07
C ASN A 71 14.82 6.27 -21.78
N PRO A 72 15.57 6.54 -20.71
CA PRO A 72 16.11 5.57 -19.74
C PRO A 72 15.02 4.95 -18.85
N PRO A 73 15.23 3.76 -18.24
CA PRO A 73 14.28 3.19 -17.29
C PRO A 73 14.05 4.13 -16.10
N LEU A 74 12.80 4.28 -15.69
CA LEU A 74 12.37 5.18 -14.62
C LEU A 74 11.68 4.41 -13.50
N THR A 75 11.54 5.05 -12.34
CA THR A 75 10.83 4.50 -11.18
C THR A 75 10.22 5.62 -10.34
N LEU A 76 9.13 5.31 -9.62
CA LEU A 76 8.72 6.11 -8.47
C LEU A 76 9.77 6.00 -7.35
N ASP A 77 9.80 6.99 -6.46
CA ASP A 77 10.74 7.03 -5.34
C ASP A 77 10.35 6.10 -4.19
N SER A 78 9.04 5.94 -3.98
CA SER A 78 8.44 5.04 -2.99
C SER A 78 7.02 4.66 -3.44
N GLU A 79 6.61 3.42 -3.22
CA GLU A 79 5.31 2.89 -3.66
C GLU A 79 4.75 1.87 -2.66
N THR A 80 3.46 1.59 -2.75
CA THR A 80 2.78 0.59 -1.92
C THR A 80 3.17 -0.84 -2.28
N VAL A 81 3.04 -1.77 -1.32
CA VAL A 81 3.37 -3.19 -1.50
C VAL A 81 2.53 -3.94 -2.56
N TYR A 82 1.28 -3.53 -2.80
CA TYR A 82 0.39 -4.20 -3.75
C TYR A 82 0.31 -3.46 -5.08
N ASP A 83 0.75 -4.13 -6.14
CA ASP A 83 0.74 -3.63 -7.51
C ASP A 83 -0.67 -3.62 -8.16
N THR A 84 -1.65 -4.24 -7.50
CA THR A 84 -3.06 -4.26 -7.94
C THR A 84 -3.80 -2.95 -7.65
N PHE A 85 -3.27 -2.12 -6.74
CA PHE A 85 -3.90 -0.86 -6.37
C PHE A 85 -4.01 0.11 -7.55
N ARG A 86 -4.93 1.08 -7.44
CA ARG A 86 -5.13 2.11 -8.45
C ARG A 86 -4.61 3.45 -7.99
N VAL A 87 -4.07 4.24 -8.92
CA VAL A 87 -3.49 5.56 -8.69
C VAL A 87 -4.41 6.46 -7.86
N SER A 88 -5.70 6.58 -8.20
CA SER A 88 -6.60 7.42 -7.42
C SER A 88 -6.79 6.94 -5.98
N GLY A 89 -6.80 5.62 -5.77
CA GLY A 89 -6.99 5.02 -4.46
C GLY A 89 -5.83 5.33 -3.52
N VAL A 90 -4.59 5.09 -3.97
CA VAL A 90 -3.39 5.32 -3.15
C VAL A 90 -3.18 6.80 -2.84
N ILE A 91 -3.51 7.70 -3.76
CA ILE A 91 -3.43 9.14 -3.51
C ILE A 91 -4.52 9.60 -2.55
N SER A 92 -5.77 9.19 -2.76
CA SER A 92 -6.89 9.66 -1.92
C SER A 92 -6.70 9.35 -0.44
N VAL A 93 -6.07 8.23 -0.08
CA VAL A 93 -5.87 7.81 1.32
C VAL A 93 -4.47 8.11 1.87
N GLY A 94 -3.59 8.71 1.07
CA GLY A 94 -2.21 8.98 1.47
C GLY A 94 -1.41 7.71 1.73
N ALA A 95 -1.52 6.72 0.84
CA ALA A 95 -0.78 5.48 0.96
C ALA A 95 0.73 5.71 0.83
N HIS A 96 1.53 4.81 1.41
CA HIS A 96 2.99 4.92 1.46
C HIS A 96 3.65 3.56 1.25
N GLY A 97 4.95 3.60 0.97
CA GLY A 97 5.82 2.44 0.94
C GLY A 97 6.62 2.25 2.23
N ALA A 98 7.67 1.43 2.12
CA ALA A 98 8.59 1.07 3.20
C ALA A 98 9.86 1.93 3.27
N LYS A 99 10.01 2.89 2.35
CA LYS A 99 11.21 3.73 2.25
C LYS A 99 11.38 4.62 3.48
N THR A 100 12.58 4.63 4.06
CA THR A 100 12.88 5.31 5.33
C THR A 100 12.94 6.83 5.22
N SER A 101 13.33 7.33 4.04
CA SER A 101 13.59 8.75 3.78
C SER A 101 12.49 9.45 3.00
N SER A 102 11.44 8.73 2.59
CA SER A 102 10.34 9.25 1.77
C SER A 102 9.06 9.33 2.57
N GLY A 103 8.23 10.32 2.25
CA GLY A 103 6.89 10.43 2.82
C GLY A 103 5.89 9.49 2.15
N ILE A 104 4.65 9.98 2.01
CA ILE A 104 3.58 9.22 1.35
C ILE A 104 3.70 9.33 -0.18
N MET A 105 3.00 8.48 -0.93
CA MET A 105 2.97 8.57 -2.40
C MET A 105 2.50 9.94 -2.88
N SER A 106 1.57 10.57 -2.17
CA SER A 106 1.10 11.92 -2.50
C SER A 106 2.20 12.98 -2.45
N ASP A 107 3.28 12.79 -1.68
CA ASP A 107 4.39 13.74 -1.65
C ASP A 107 5.18 13.77 -2.96
N GLN A 108 5.03 12.75 -3.81
CA GLN A 108 5.63 12.64 -5.14
C GLN A 108 4.76 13.27 -6.24
N VAL A 109 3.53 13.71 -5.93
CA VAL A 109 2.62 14.32 -6.89
C VAL A 109 3.05 15.74 -7.19
N CYS A 110 3.14 16.06 -8.49
CA CYS A 110 3.41 17.40 -9.02
C CYS A 110 2.12 18.16 -9.34
N SER A 111 1.14 17.47 -9.93
CA SER A 111 -0.19 18.02 -10.18
C SER A 111 -1.24 16.91 -10.25
N MET A 112 -2.52 17.29 -10.16
CA MET A 112 -3.63 16.37 -10.35
C MET A 112 -4.85 17.08 -10.94
N LYS A 113 -5.66 16.35 -11.69
CA LYS A 113 -6.92 16.83 -12.28
C LYS A 113 -8.09 16.16 -11.59
N ILE A 114 -9.05 16.94 -11.13
CA ILE A 114 -10.26 16.47 -10.43
C ILE A 114 -11.49 17.01 -11.14
N VAL A 115 -12.46 16.12 -11.42
CA VAL A 115 -13.81 16.51 -11.84
C VAL A 115 -14.59 16.95 -10.62
N THR A 116 -14.90 18.24 -10.54
CA THR A 116 -15.59 18.85 -9.39
C THR A 116 -17.11 18.65 -9.46
N ALA A 117 -17.84 19.10 -8.45
CA ALA A 117 -19.30 19.03 -8.41
C ALA A 117 -20.03 19.85 -9.50
N SER A 118 -19.37 20.80 -10.16
CA SER A 118 -19.93 21.48 -11.35
C SER A 118 -19.87 20.59 -12.60
N GLY A 119 -19.02 19.57 -12.59
CA GLY A 119 -18.67 18.75 -13.74
C GLY A 119 -17.50 19.28 -14.56
N ASP A 120 -16.83 20.34 -14.08
CA ASP A 120 -15.62 20.87 -14.69
C ASP A 120 -14.38 20.11 -14.19
N VAL A 121 -13.37 20.01 -15.05
CA VAL A 121 -12.06 19.44 -14.69
C VAL A 121 -11.17 20.58 -14.20
N VAL A 122 -10.78 20.53 -12.93
CA VAL A 122 -9.89 21.50 -12.30
C VAL A 122 -8.53 20.86 -12.05
N GLU A 123 -7.48 21.59 -12.38
CA GLU A 123 -6.10 21.20 -12.12
C GLU A 123 -5.62 21.82 -10.80
N PHE A 124 -4.96 21.00 -9.98
CA PHE A 124 -4.34 21.38 -8.72
C PHE A 124 -2.83 21.15 -8.84
N SER A 125 -2.05 22.18 -8.55
CA SER A 125 -0.59 22.10 -8.47
C SER A 125 -0.06 23.17 -7.51
N GLU A 126 1.21 23.05 -7.11
CA GLU A 126 1.85 24.04 -6.23
C GLU A 126 1.92 25.44 -6.87
N GLU A 127 2.07 25.51 -8.19
CA GLU A 127 2.14 26.75 -8.97
C GLU A 127 0.79 27.48 -9.05
N ILE A 128 -0.31 26.73 -9.02
CA ILE A 128 -1.67 27.29 -9.06
C ILE A 128 -2.07 27.77 -7.67
N ASP A 129 -2.10 26.86 -6.69
CA ASP A 129 -2.36 27.17 -5.28
C ASP A 129 -1.83 26.03 -4.40
N LYS A 130 -0.73 26.31 -3.68
CA LYS A 130 -0.09 25.34 -2.78
C LYS A 130 -0.99 24.84 -1.66
N SER A 131 -1.87 25.69 -1.12
CA SER A 131 -2.75 25.33 -0.02
C SER A 131 -3.83 24.37 -0.49
N GLU A 132 -4.49 24.69 -1.60
CA GLU A 132 -5.50 23.81 -2.19
C GLU A 132 -4.88 22.50 -2.70
N PHE A 133 -3.70 22.57 -3.31
CA PHE A 133 -2.99 21.37 -3.77
C PHE A 133 -2.63 20.43 -2.62
N ASN A 134 -2.16 20.96 -1.48
CA ASN A 134 -1.89 20.15 -0.30
C ASN A 134 -3.16 19.48 0.26
N ALA A 135 -4.30 20.18 0.23
CA ALA A 135 -5.60 19.57 0.58
C ALA A 135 -6.05 18.51 -0.43
N ALA A 136 -5.74 18.68 -1.72
CA ALA A 136 -6.13 17.76 -2.78
C ALA A 136 -5.36 16.44 -2.78
N LYS A 137 -4.09 16.47 -2.36
CA LYS A 137 -3.17 15.31 -2.34
C LYS A 137 -3.59 14.17 -1.41
N VAL A 138 -4.42 14.43 -0.41
CA VAL A 138 -5.04 13.41 0.45
C VAL A 138 -6.49 13.81 0.69
N ASN A 139 -7.34 13.54 -0.30
CA ASN A 139 -8.71 14.07 -0.35
C ASN A 139 -9.79 13.13 0.17
N LEU A 140 -9.47 11.87 0.49
CA LEU A 140 -10.42 10.83 0.93
C LEU A 140 -11.64 10.66 0.00
N GLY A 141 -11.51 11.03 -1.28
CA GLY A 141 -12.60 11.02 -2.26
C GLY A 141 -13.65 12.12 -2.07
N LEU A 142 -13.37 13.19 -1.30
CA LEU A 142 -14.34 14.23 -0.95
C LEU A 142 -14.32 15.46 -1.88
N LEU A 143 -13.22 15.69 -2.61
CA LEU A 143 -13.08 16.88 -3.47
C LEU A 143 -13.61 16.67 -4.90
N GLY A 144 -13.96 15.44 -5.27
CA GLY A 144 -14.47 15.10 -6.59
C GLY A 144 -13.94 13.77 -7.10
N ILE A 145 -14.09 13.55 -8.41
CA ILE A 145 -13.57 12.37 -9.08
C ILE A 145 -12.18 12.69 -9.59
N ILE A 146 -11.14 12.05 -9.06
CA ILE A 146 -9.79 12.17 -9.63
C ILE A 146 -9.87 11.69 -11.10
N TYR A 147 -9.37 12.50 -12.02
CA TYR A 147 -9.24 12.16 -13.44
C TYR A 147 -7.85 11.62 -13.73
N SER A 148 -6.81 12.37 -13.36
CA SER A 148 -5.41 11.99 -13.53
C SER A 148 -4.52 12.58 -12.45
N VAL A 149 -3.37 11.96 -12.22
CA VAL A 149 -2.33 12.39 -11.29
C VAL A 149 -0.98 12.36 -12.00
N THR A 150 -0.18 13.40 -11.81
CA THR A 150 1.17 13.51 -12.34
C THR A 150 2.18 13.38 -11.22
N PHE A 151 3.09 12.42 -11.32
CA PHE A 151 4.14 12.14 -10.35
C PHE A 151 5.51 12.58 -10.90
N ARG A 152 6.41 13.03 -10.02
CA ARG A 152 7.85 13.04 -10.33
C ARG A 152 8.39 11.62 -10.26
N VAL A 153 9.27 11.27 -11.18
CA VAL A 153 9.95 9.97 -11.25
C VAL A 153 11.45 10.20 -11.42
N GLN A 154 12.25 9.17 -11.13
CA GLN A 154 13.71 9.22 -11.23
C GLN A 154 14.23 8.04 -12.03
N PRO A 155 15.50 8.07 -12.50
CA PRO A 155 16.13 6.90 -13.10
C PRO A 155 16.03 5.67 -12.18
N MET A 156 15.71 4.52 -12.77
CA MET A 156 15.60 3.26 -12.05
C MET A 156 16.95 2.88 -11.42
N TYR A 157 16.89 2.29 -10.23
CA TYR A 157 18.05 1.82 -9.48
C TYR A 157 17.76 0.46 -8.85
N ASN A 158 18.81 -0.28 -8.51
CA ASN A 158 18.69 -1.60 -7.91
C ASN A 158 18.62 -1.50 -6.38
N LEU A 159 17.78 -2.35 -5.80
CA LEU A 159 17.70 -2.60 -4.37
C LEU A 159 18.05 -4.07 -4.09
N ARG A 160 18.87 -4.31 -3.08
CA ARG A 160 19.07 -5.64 -2.49
C ARG A 160 18.17 -5.75 -1.27
N MET A 161 17.30 -6.75 -1.27
CA MET A 161 16.49 -7.11 -0.12
C MET A 161 17.18 -8.21 0.67
N THR A 162 17.31 -8.04 1.99
CA THR A 162 17.71 -9.10 2.92
C THR A 162 16.61 -9.32 3.94
N ASP A 163 16.25 -10.58 4.17
CA ASP A 163 15.32 -11.00 5.20
C ASP A 163 16.05 -11.71 6.35
N ALA A 164 15.59 -11.48 7.57
CA ALA A 164 16.14 -12.14 8.75
C ALA A 164 15.08 -12.34 9.82
N LEU A 165 15.17 -13.48 10.53
CA LEU A 165 14.35 -13.77 11.70
C LEU A 165 15.14 -13.48 12.98
N TYR A 166 14.57 -12.66 13.86
CA TYR A 166 15.17 -12.32 15.15
C TYR A 166 14.25 -12.68 16.31
N ARG A 167 14.80 -13.10 17.46
CA ARG A 167 14.02 -13.20 18.70
C ARG A 167 13.53 -11.82 19.12
N ALA A 168 12.22 -11.67 19.26
CA ALA A 168 11.58 -10.36 19.46
C ALA A 168 12.10 -9.67 20.73
N ASN A 169 12.17 -10.40 21.85
CA ASN A 169 12.65 -9.90 23.14
C ASN A 169 14.14 -9.49 23.15
N GLU A 170 14.96 -10.09 22.29
CA GLU A 170 16.39 -9.81 22.21
C GLU A 170 16.71 -8.67 21.24
N TRP A 171 15.96 -8.58 20.13
CA TRP A 171 16.28 -7.71 19.02
C TRP A 171 15.44 -6.43 18.98
N LEU A 172 14.19 -6.42 19.46
CA LEU A 172 13.31 -5.25 19.45
C LEU A 172 13.73 -4.22 20.50
N LYS A 173 14.87 -3.57 20.25
CA LYS A 173 15.49 -2.56 21.09
C LYS A 173 15.61 -1.26 20.31
N PRO A 174 15.41 -0.08 20.94
CA PRO A 174 15.47 1.20 20.24
C PRO A 174 16.74 1.41 19.40
N GLN A 175 17.90 0.94 19.89
CA GLN A 175 19.16 1.07 19.16
C GLN A 175 19.19 0.26 17.86
N ASN A 176 18.62 -0.95 17.86
CA ASN A 176 18.59 -1.79 16.67
C ASN A 176 17.67 -1.19 15.60
N ILE A 177 16.49 -0.71 16.01
CA ILE A 177 15.55 -0.02 15.13
C ILE A 177 16.17 1.25 14.56
N LYS A 178 16.84 2.05 15.41
CA LYS A 178 17.53 3.27 14.98
C LYS A 178 18.62 2.96 13.95
N ASN A 179 19.50 2.00 14.25
CA ASN A 179 20.57 1.62 13.33
C ASN A 179 20.01 1.17 11.98
N LEU A 180 18.96 0.34 12.00
CA LEU A 180 18.32 -0.15 10.78
C LEU A 180 17.68 1.01 9.99
N LEU A 181 16.96 1.92 10.65
CA LEU A 181 16.35 3.07 9.99
C LEU A 181 17.41 3.98 9.32
N GLU A 182 18.55 4.20 9.98
CA GLU A 182 19.62 5.08 9.50
C GLU A 182 20.47 4.45 8.39
N SER A 183 20.53 3.12 8.30
CA SER A 183 21.37 2.41 7.31
C SER A 183 20.63 1.90 6.07
N SER A 184 19.31 1.97 6.04
CA SER A 184 18.49 1.26 5.04
C SER A 184 17.76 2.23 4.11
N ASP A 185 17.60 1.88 2.83
CA ASP A 185 16.72 2.60 1.91
C ASP A 185 15.26 2.30 2.27
N GLY A 186 14.92 1.06 2.60
CA GLY A 186 13.58 0.67 3.05
C GLY A 186 13.62 -0.40 4.14
N ILE A 187 12.59 -0.43 4.99
CA ILE A 187 12.46 -1.41 6.08
C ILE A 187 11.03 -1.88 6.22
N GLU A 188 10.83 -3.17 6.48
CA GLU A 188 9.57 -3.72 6.95
C GLU A 188 9.83 -4.68 8.11
N ILE A 189 9.02 -4.61 9.15
CA ILE A 189 9.14 -5.48 10.33
C ILE A 189 7.78 -6.12 10.57
N TYR A 190 7.73 -7.43 10.41
CA TYR A 190 6.54 -8.23 10.67
C TYR A 190 6.68 -8.97 11.99
N TYR A 191 5.69 -8.79 12.85
CA TYR A 191 5.53 -9.56 14.07
C TYR A 191 4.36 -10.52 13.92
N PHE A 192 4.68 -11.81 14.00
CA PHE A 192 3.67 -12.87 14.02
C PHE A 192 3.60 -13.42 15.44
N PRO A 193 2.47 -13.25 16.15
CA PRO A 193 2.34 -13.76 17.51
C PRO A 193 2.39 -15.28 17.50
N LEU A 194 3.02 -15.88 18.52
CA LEU A 194 3.22 -17.33 18.65
C LEU A 194 4.12 -17.96 17.57
N SER A 195 4.91 -17.13 16.86
CA SER A 195 5.88 -17.58 15.86
C SER A 195 7.05 -18.38 16.45
N GLY A 196 7.25 -18.29 17.77
CA GLY A 196 8.23 -19.10 18.49
C GLY A 196 7.88 -20.58 18.62
N GLY A 197 6.68 -20.97 18.18
CA GLY A 197 6.15 -22.34 18.22
C GLY A 197 4.90 -22.42 19.09
N PHE A 198 3.76 -22.66 18.46
CA PHE A 198 2.51 -22.90 19.17
C PHE A 198 2.41 -24.36 19.64
N ASN A 199 2.33 -24.59 20.95
CA ASN A 199 2.09 -25.93 21.53
C ASN A 199 0.88 -25.90 22.47
N PRO A 200 -0.28 -26.44 22.05
CA PRO A 200 -1.50 -26.43 22.86
C PRO A 200 -1.39 -27.27 24.15
N LYS A 201 -0.36 -28.12 24.28
CA LYS A 201 -0.10 -28.96 25.46
C LYS A 201 0.93 -28.37 26.41
N ALA A 202 1.52 -27.21 26.10
CA ALA A 202 2.47 -26.55 26.98
C ALA A 202 1.80 -26.05 28.26
N SER A 203 2.58 -25.83 29.33
CA SER A 203 2.08 -25.21 30.57
C SER A 203 1.60 -23.78 30.35
N ASN A 204 2.20 -23.07 29.40
CA ASN A 204 1.74 -21.78 28.90
C ASN A 204 1.70 -21.79 27.36
N PRO A 205 0.58 -22.24 26.74
CA PRO A 205 0.44 -22.32 25.29
C PRO A 205 0.48 -20.96 24.55
N LEU A 206 0.34 -19.86 25.28
CA LEU A 206 0.35 -18.49 24.75
C LEU A 206 1.62 -17.72 25.15
N ASP A 207 2.71 -18.42 25.46
CA ASP A 207 3.99 -17.79 25.73
C ASP A 207 4.54 -17.08 24.48
N LEU A 208 4.71 -15.76 24.56
CA LEU A 208 5.23 -14.91 23.49
C LEU A 208 6.76 -14.72 23.57
N ASN A 209 7.42 -15.18 24.64
CA ASN A 209 8.87 -15.07 24.78
C ASN A 209 9.67 -15.67 23.61
N PRO A 210 9.27 -16.81 23.01
CA PRO A 210 9.99 -17.36 21.88
C PRO A 210 9.63 -16.66 20.56
N ASP A 211 8.74 -15.67 20.54
CA ASP A 211 8.33 -15.05 19.28
C ASP A 211 9.50 -14.43 18.52
N THR A 212 9.33 -14.46 17.21
CA THR A 212 10.29 -13.92 16.25
C THR A 212 9.69 -12.74 15.48
N LEU A 213 10.59 -11.89 15.01
CA LEU A 213 10.31 -10.81 14.07
C LEU A 213 10.94 -11.17 12.74
N LEU A 214 10.17 -11.09 11.66
CA LEU A 214 10.72 -11.06 10.31
C LEU A 214 11.06 -9.61 9.98
N VAL A 215 12.34 -9.35 9.72
CA VAL A 215 12.85 -8.03 9.36
C VAL A 215 13.31 -8.09 7.93
N LEU A 216 12.68 -7.28 7.07
CA LEU A 216 13.08 -7.05 5.69
C LEU A 216 13.81 -5.72 5.63
N ASN A 217 14.97 -5.72 4.97
CA ASN A 217 15.82 -4.56 4.77
C ASN A 217 16.15 -4.41 3.29
N TRP A 218 16.01 -3.20 2.76
CA TRP A 218 16.41 -2.85 1.41
C TRP A 218 17.56 -1.85 1.43
N GLU A 219 18.62 -2.17 0.69
CA GLU A 219 19.77 -1.30 0.48
C GLU A 219 19.95 -1.03 -1.01
N ARG A 220 20.32 0.20 -1.37
CA ARG A 220 20.74 0.49 -2.75
C ARG A 220 22.00 -0.30 -3.09
N THR A 221 22.03 -0.83 -4.30
CA THR A 221 23.14 -1.67 -4.74
C THR A 221 23.44 -1.48 -6.22
N ASN A 222 24.66 -1.84 -6.62
CA ASN A 222 25.04 -2.05 -8.02
C ASN A 222 25.30 -3.53 -8.31
N ASP A 223 24.93 -4.42 -7.37
CA ASP A 223 25.02 -5.86 -7.58
C ASP A 223 24.26 -6.26 -8.84
N SER A 224 24.84 -7.21 -9.57
CA SER A 224 24.14 -7.82 -10.70
C SER A 224 23.02 -8.72 -10.17
N VAL A 225 21.86 -8.69 -10.82
CA VAL A 225 20.77 -9.62 -10.52
C VAL A 225 21.27 -11.05 -10.75
N THR A 226 21.32 -11.83 -9.68
CA THR A 226 21.93 -13.18 -9.70
C THR A 226 20.95 -14.27 -10.14
N LEU A 227 19.64 -14.04 -10.01
CA LEU A 227 18.59 -15.01 -10.34
C LEU A 227 17.54 -14.41 -11.28
N PRO A 228 17.11 -15.14 -12.33
CA PRO A 228 16.00 -14.72 -13.17
C PRO A 228 14.69 -14.57 -12.37
N PRO A 229 13.79 -13.63 -12.75
CA PRO A 229 12.52 -13.43 -12.07
C PRO A 229 11.66 -14.70 -11.93
N GLN A 230 11.68 -15.61 -12.91
CA GLN A 230 10.91 -16.85 -12.83
C GLN A 230 11.36 -17.75 -11.69
N VAL A 231 12.67 -17.77 -11.39
CA VAL A 231 13.23 -18.59 -10.31
C VAL A 231 12.79 -18.03 -8.95
N LEU A 232 12.83 -16.70 -8.79
CA LEU A 232 12.39 -16.04 -7.57
C LEU A 232 10.89 -16.27 -7.30
N GLU A 233 10.06 -16.21 -8.34
CA GLU A 233 8.62 -16.47 -8.20
C GLU A 233 8.34 -17.92 -7.77
N GLN A 234 9.04 -18.88 -8.37
CA GLN A 234 8.90 -20.29 -7.99
C GLN A 234 9.32 -20.56 -6.55
N THR A 235 10.39 -19.90 -6.07
CA THR A 235 10.82 -19.98 -4.67
C THR A 235 9.74 -19.44 -3.72
N ARG A 236 9.18 -18.25 -3.99
CA ARG A 236 8.10 -17.67 -3.16
C ARG A 236 6.88 -18.57 -3.06
N GLN A 237 6.43 -19.14 -4.18
CA GLN A 237 5.27 -20.04 -4.20
C GLN A 237 5.49 -21.27 -3.32
N THR A 238 6.73 -21.76 -3.26
CA THR A 238 7.10 -22.90 -2.41
C THR A 238 7.07 -22.53 -0.92
N GLU A 239 7.59 -21.36 -0.56
CA GLU A 239 7.63 -20.86 0.82
C GLU A 239 6.23 -20.57 1.39
N VAL A 240 5.31 -20.03 0.59
CA VAL A 240 3.92 -19.74 1.00
C VAL A 240 3.17 -21.02 1.39
N GLY A 241 3.49 -22.16 0.77
CA GLY A 241 2.86 -23.44 1.08
C GLY A 241 3.11 -23.91 2.52
N GLU A 242 4.29 -23.62 3.08
CA GLU A 242 4.69 -24.06 4.42
C GLU A 242 4.06 -23.18 5.52
N ILE A 243 3.93 -21.87 5.27
CA ILE A 243 3.36 -20.89 6.21
C ILE A 243 1.87 -21.16 6.48
N ASN A 244 1.11 -21.59 5.47
CA ASN A 244 -0.34 -21.80 5.58
C ASN A 244 -0.74 -22.84 6.64
N ASN A 245 0.09 -23.86 6.88
CA ASN A 245 -0.25 -24.91 7.86
C ASN A 245 -0.21 -24.40 9.31
N GLN A 246 0.71 -23.49 9.65
CA GLN A 246 0.75 -22.90 10.99
C GLN A 246 -0.40 -21.90 11.18
N TYR A 247 -0.67 -21.07 10.16
CA TYR A 247 -1.69 -20.02 10.22
C TYR A 247 -3.11 -20.53 10.50
N LEU A 248 -3.46 -21.75 10.09
CA LEU A 248 -4.82 -22.31 10.30
C LEU A 248 -5.04 -22.91 11.69
N THR A 249 -3.98 -23.33 12.38
CA THR A 249 -4.10 -24.01 13.68
C THR A 249 -4.41 -23.06 14.83
N ILE A 250 -3.83 -21.86 14.84
CA ILE A 250 -4.00 -20.87 15.91
C ILE A 250 -5.45 -20.33 15.99
N PRO A 251 -6.08 -19.86 14.89
CA PRO A 251 -7.47 -19.41 14.93
C PRO A 251 -8.42 -20.51 15.43
N SER A 252 -8.24 -21.74 14.94
CA SER A 252 -9.03 -22.90 15.34
C SER A 252 -8.93 -23.18 16.85
N TYR A 253 -7.73 -23.06 17.42
CA TYR A 253 -7.50 -23.22 18.85
C TYR A 253 -8.13 -22.11 19.69
N LEU A 254 -7.96 -20.84 19.29
CA LEU A 254 -8.53 -19.69 20.01
C LEU A 254 -10.06 -19.73 20.01
N THR A 255 -10.69 -20.07 18.87
CA THR A 255 -12.15 -20.23 18.78
C THR A 255 -12.66 -21.35 19.68
N SER A 256 -11.89 -22.44 19.85
CA SER A 256 -12.25 -23.55 20.73
C SER A 256 -11.95 -23.28 22.21
N ASN A 257 -11.17 -22.25 22.53
CA ASN A 257 -10.75 -21.88 23.89
C ASN A 257 -10.98 -20.38 24.15
N PRO A 258 -12.24 -19.91 24.18
CA PRO A 258 -12.57 -18.48 24.24
C PRO A 258 -12.06 -17.79 25.51
N SER A 259 -11.88 -18.52 26.62
CA SER A 259 -11.29 -17.98 27.85
C SER A 259 -9.82 -17.60 27.72
N LEU A 260 -9.12 -18.14 26.71
CA LEU A 260 -7.73 -17.82 26.38
C LEU A 260 -7.61 -16.72 25.32
N THR A 261 -8.74 -16.28 24.75
CA THR A 261 -8.77 -15.26 23.71
C THR A 261 -8.72 -13.87 24.34
N PRO A 262 -7.80 -12.97 23.95
CA PRO A 262 -7.78 -11.59 24.43
C PRO A 262 -9.16 -10.94 24.22
N SER A 263 -9.62 -10.17 25.20
CA SER A 263 -10.99 -9.67 25.33
C SER A 263 -11.53 -8.90 24.11
N ILE A 264 -10.66 -8.36 23.25
CA ILE A 264 -11.04 -7.68 22.00
C ILE A 264 -11.63 -8.65 20.96
N THR A 265 -11.20 -9.91 20.96
CA THR A 265 -11.60 -10.93 19.97
C THR A 265 -12.82 -11.74 20.43
N GLY A 266 -12.99 -11.93 21.74
CA GLY A 266 -14.14 -12.65 22.32
C GLY A 266 -15.49 -11.93 22.14
N THR A 267 -15.47 -10.61 21.92
CA THR A 267 -16.69 -9.83 21.64
C THR A 267 -17.18 -10.03 20.21
N LEU A 268 -16.27 -10.26 19.24
CA LEU A 268 -16.62 -10.42 17.82
C LEU A 268 -17.23 -11.79 17.52
N SER A 269 -16.84 -12.85 18.23
CA SER A 269 -17.42 -14.19 18.05
C SER A 269 -18.86 -14.30 18.55
N ASN A 270 -19.29 -13.42 19.46
CA ASN A 270 -20.66 -13.38 19.96
C ASN A 270 -21.63 -12.58 19.06
N VAL A 271 -21.14 -11.93 17.99
CA VAL A 271 -22.00 -11.14 17.09
C VAL A 271 -22.69 -12.02 16.02
N ASN A 272 -22.27 -13.27 15.83
CA ASN A 272 -22.85 -14.17 14.81
C ASN A 272 -23.81 -15.24 15.35
N ASN A 273 -24.24 -15.15 16.61
CA ASN A 273 -25.20 -16.10 17.21
C ASN A 273 -26.42 -15.39 17.84
N GLY A 274 -26.94 -14.35 17.20
CA GLY A 274 -28.22 -13.77 17.61
C GLY A 274 -28.79 -12.72 16.65
N GLY A 275 -29.75 -13.14 15.82
CA GLY A 275 -30.76 -12.27 15.20
C GLY A 275 -30.50 -11.92 13.74
#